data_AF-A0A3D5PA44-F1
#
_entry.id   AF-A0A3D5PA44-F1
#
_cell.length_a   1.000
_cell.length_b   1.000
_cell.length_c   1.000
_cell.angle_alpha   90.00
_cell.angle_beta   90.00
_cell.angle_gamma   90.00
#
_symmetry.space_group_name_H-M   'P 1'
#
loop_
_entity.id
_entity.type
_entity.pdbx_description
1 polymer ?
#
loop_
_entity_poly.entity_id
_entity_poly.type
_entity_poly.pdbx_seq_one_letter_code
_entity_poly.pdbx_strand_id
1 'polypeptide(L)' 'MAQLTEKELTAIEDELAGEQALIAKLKTYSQMCTDQQLKQECDCVAQKHQGHFNRLMEFLG' A
#
# COMPACT_ATOMS: atom_id res chain seq x y z
N MET A 1 -13.95 -1.37 -17.87
CA MET A 1 -13.57 -0.07 -17.30
C MET A 1 -14.71 0.44 -16.44
N ALA A 2 -14.48 0.56 -15.13
CA ALA A 2 -15.44 1.17 -14.23
C ALA A 2 -15.77 2.59 -14.75
N GLN A 3 -17.07 2.93 -14.84
CA GLN A 3 -17.48 4.31 -15.13
C GLN A 3 -17.30 5.12 -13.85
N LEU A 4 -16.05 5.48 -13.56
CA LEU A 4 -15.69 6.30 -12.42
C LEU A 4 -15.94 7.76 -12.76
N THR A 5 -16.52 8.48 -11.81
CA THR A 5 -16.46 9.94 -11.83
C THR A 5 -15.03 10.41 -11.63
N GLU A 6 -14.73 11.62 -12.07
CA GLU A 6 -13.41 12.24 -11.87
C GLU A 6 -13.00 12.25 -10.39
N LYS A 7 -13.95 12.53 -9.50
CA LYS A 7 -13.71 12.53 -8.04
C LYS A 7 -13.36 11.15 -7.51
N GLU A 8 -14.01 10.09 -8.00
CA GLU A 8 -13.68 8.71 -7.60
C GLU A 8 -12.32 8.28 -8.14
N LEU A 9 -11.98 8.70 -9.37
CA LEU A 9 -10.65 8.44 -9.93
C LEU A 9 -9.56 9.12 -9.10
N THR A 10 -9.70 10.41 -8.79
CA THR A 10 -8.74 11.14 -7.95
C THR A 10 -8.62 10.49 -6.56
N ALA A 11 -9.72 10.07 -5.95
CA ALA A 11 -9.67 9.38 -4.67
C ALA A 11 -8.87 8.07 -4.73
N ILE A 12 -9.00 7.31 -5.83
CA ILE A 12 -8.22 6.08 -6.04
C ILE A 12 -6.74 6.40 -6.27
N GLU A 13 -6.42 7.45 -7.02
CA GLU A 13 -5.04 7.90 -7.24
C GLU A 13 -4.37 8.35 -5.93
N ASP A 14 -5.09 9.07 -5.08
CA ASP A 14 -4.63 9.48 -3.75
C ASP A 14 -4.37 8.27 -2.84
N GLU A 15 -5.28 7.28 -2.84
CA GLU A 15 -5.11 6.03 -2.10
C GLU A 15 -3.92 5.22 -2.64
N LEU A 16 -3.72 5.14 -3.96
CA LEU A 16 -2.54 4.48 -4.55
C LEU A 16 -1.23 5.12 -4.09
N ALA A 17 -1.17 6.46 -4.06
CA ALA A 17 -0.01 7.19 -3.55
C ALA A 17 0.21 6.93 -2.05
N GLY A 18 -0.87 6.92 -1.26
CA GLY A 18 -0.86 6.61 0.16
C GLY A 18 -0.33 5.19 0.44
N GLU A 19 -0.85 4.20 -0.27
CA GLU A 19 -0.43 2.80 -0.16
C GLU A 19 1.05 2.64 -0.51
N GLN A 20 1.54 3.29 -1.57
CA GLN A 20 2.96 3.25 -1.94
C GLN A 20 3.86 3.85 -0.84
N ALA A 21 3.44 4.96 -0.22
CA ALA A 21 4.18 5.58 0.87
C ALA A 21 4.23 4.68 2.11
N LEU A 22 3.11 4.04 2.47
CA LEU A 22 3.03 3.11 3.60
C LEU A 22 3.90 1.87 3.40
N ILE A 23 3.86 1.28 2.20
CA ILE A 23 4.71 0.13 1.84
C ILE A 23 6.19 0.48 2.00
N ALA A 24 6.62 1.63 1.46
CA ALA A 24 8.02 2.06 1.56
C ALA A 24 8.44 2.30 3.02
N LYS A 25 7.59 2.98 3.79
CA LYS A 25 7.82 3.28 5.21
C LYS A 25 7.97 2.00 6.05
N LEU A 26 7.06 1.04 5.89
CA LEU A 26 7.07 -0.21 6.66
C LEU A 26 8.25 -1.11 6.27
N LYS A 27 8.60 -1.19 4.99
CA LYS A 27 9.82 -1.88 4.54
C LYS A 27 11.08 -1.25 5.14
N THR A 28 11.11 0.08 5.23
CA THR A 28 12.22 0.81 5.86
C THR A 28 12.29 0.50 7.36
N TYR A 29 11.16 0.51 8.06
CA TYR A 29 11.11 0.18 9.49
C TYR A 29 11.52 -1.27 9.77
N SER A 30 11.05 -2.23 8.96
CA SER A 30 11.50 -3.62 9.01
C SER A 30 13.03 -3.76 8.94
N GLN A 31 13.68 -2.96 8.08
CA GLN A 31 15.14 -2.95 7.94
C GLN A 31 15.87 -2.28 9.11
N MET A 32 15.23 -1.32 9.78
CA MET A 32 15.77 -0.62 10.95
C MET A 32 15.56 -1.36 12.26
N CYS A 33 14.58 -2.28 12.33
CA CYS A 33 14.30 -3.08 13.50
C CYS A 33 15.38 -4.15 13.73
N THR A 34 15.87 -4.24 14.97
CA THR A 34 16.74 -5.32 15.44
C THR A 34 15.94 -6.47 16.05
N ASP A 35 14.75 -6.18 16.60
CA ASP A 35 13.83 -7.18 17.12
C ASP A 35 13.16 -7.95 15.97
N GLN A 36 13.23 -9.28 16.03
CA GLN A 36 12.75 -10.13 14.95
C GLN A 36 11.22 -10.19 14.84
N GLN A 37 10.49 -10.04 15.94
CA GLN A 37 9.02 -9.99 15.91
C GLN A 37 8.57 -8.68 15.28
N LEU A 38 9.15 -7.53 15.69
CA LEU A 38 8.81 -6.23 15.10
C LEU A 38 9.12 -6.17 13.60
N LYS A 39 10.22 -6.80 13.17
CA LYS A 39 10.56 -6.93 11.76
C LYS A 39 9.49 -7.69 10.98
N GLN A 40 9.08 -8.87 11.49
CA GLN A 40 8.04 -9.69 10.87
C GLN A 40 6.70 -8.97 10.81
N GLU A 41 6.33 -8.23 11.85
CA GLU A 41 5.10 -7.43 11.85
C GLU A 41 5.16 -6.31 10.80
N CYS A 42 6.26 -5.57 10.70
CA CYS A 42 6.43 -4.55 9.67
C CYS A 42 6.33 -5.14 8.25
N ASP A 43 6.97 -6.29 8.00
CA ASP A 43 6.90 -6.98 6.70
C ASP A 43 5.48 -7.47 6.39
N CYS A 44 4.77 -8.04 7.39
CA CYS A 44 3.39 -8.48 7.26
C CYS A 44 2.45 -7.33 6.90
N VAL A 45 2.57 -6.18 7.60
CA VAL A 45 1.75 -5.00 7.32
C VAL A 45 2.10 -4.42 5.94
N ALA A 46 3.38 -4.37 5.56
CA ALA A 46 3.78 -3.93 4.21
C ALA A 46 3.18 -4.81 3.10
N GLN A 47 3.09 -6.13 3.32
CA GLN A 47 2.45 -7.05 2.37
C GLN A 47 0.95 -6.82 2.26
N LYS A 48 0.25 -6.49 3.36
CA LYS A 48 -1.17 -6.13 3.33
C LYS A 48 -1.42 -4.89 2.47
N HIS A 49 -0.64 -3.82 2.69
CA HIS A 49 -0.71 -2.60 1.88
C HIS A 49 -0.36 -2.86 0.40
N GLN A 50 0.62 -3.72 0.11
CA GLN A 50 0.88 -4.16 -1.26
C GLN A 50 -0.33 -4.85 -1.89
N GLY A 51 -1.07 -5.65 -1.12
CA GLY A 51 -2.32 -6.26 -1.56
C GLY A 51 -3.41 -5.23 -1.90
N HIS A 52 -3.58 -4.19 -1.08
CA HIS A 52 -4.51 -3.10 -1.36
C HIS A 52 -4.13 -2.34 -2.63
N PHE A 53 -2.85 -1.96 -2.76
CA PHE A 53 -2.33 -1.29 -3.95
C PHE A 53 -2.61 -2.10 -5.22
N ASN A 54 -2.29 -3.40 -5.19
CA ASN A 54 -2.54 -4.29 -6.33
C ASN A 54 -4.03 -4.35 -6.67
N ARG A 55 -4.90 -4.40 -5.66
CA ARG A 55 -6.34 -4.44 -5.87
C ARG A 55 -6.89 -3.16 -6.50
N LEU A 56 -6.38 -2.01 -6.10
CA LEU A 56 -6.72 -0.72 -6.71
C LEU A 56 -6.23 -0.64 -8.16
N MET A 57 -5.01 -1.11 -8.44
CA MET A 57 -4.47 -1.18 -9.80
C MET A 57 -5.27 -2.13 -10.71
N GLU A 58 -5.67 -3.30 -10.20
CA GLU A 58 -6.55 -4.24 -10.91
C GLU A 58 -7.93 -3.64 -11.22
N PHE A 59 -8.42 -2.77 -10.34
CA PHE A 59 -9.72 -2.11 -10.54
C PHE A 59 -9.65 -1.00 -11.61
N LEU A 60 -8.49 -0.37 -11.78
CA LEU A 60 -8.26 0.65 -12.82
C LEU A 60 -7.91 0.08 -14.20
N GLY A 61 -7.39 -1.16 -14.26
CA GLY A 61 -7.09 -1.88 -15.51
C GLY A 61 -8.33 -2.39 -16.23
#